data_AF-Q2JE44-F1
#
_entry.id   AF-Q2JE44-F1
#
_cell.length_a   1.000
_cell.length_b   1.000
_cell.length_c   1.000
_cell.angle_alpha   90.00
_cell.angle_beta   90.00
_cell.angle_gamma   90.00
#
_symmetry.space_group_name_H-M   'P 1'
#
loop_
_entity.id
_entity.type
_entity.pdbx_description
1 polymer ?
#
loop_
_entity_poly.entity_id
_entity_poly.type
_entity_poly.pdbx_seq_one_letter_code
_entity_poly.pdbx_strand_id
1 'polypeptide(L)'
;MREYCNCQSLPAIATLIGEHDQVTDLIADTHEAYRQGDVGAMVTLCEQMSAVLQPHTVVEEKGLFPAMALEFPEQIAILQSEHRRIEAVLAGATDGTARVDPAWPTRVIEAMSLLRRHIAKEQDGVFHAAVSILSNEQWNRLGEIRQALKLVSS
;
A
#
# COMPACT_ATOMS: atom_id res chain seq x y z
N MET A 1 17.99 4.76 -31.89
CA MET A 1 17.82 3.52 -31.11
C MET A 1 18.44 3.68 -29.72
N ARG A 2 17.60 3.97 -28.72
CA ARG A 2 17.81 3.69 -27.29
C ARG A 2 16.44 3.40 -26.69
N GLU A 3 15.78 2.37 -27.21
CA GLU A 3 14.40 2.01 -26.84
C GLU A 3 14.35 0.74 -25.98
N TYR A 4 15.36 0.43 -25.16
CA TYR A 4 15.31 -0.76 -24.29
C TYR A 4 16.16 -0.61 -23.01
N CYS A 5 16.06 0.49 -22.28
CA CYS A 5 16.42 0.40 -20.85
C CYS A 5 15.17 0.57 -20.01
N ASN A 6 14.69 -0.53 -19.43
CA ASN A 6 13.72 -0.54 -18.35
C ASN A 6 14.35 -0.03 -17.03
N CYS A 7 15.27 0.95 -17.13
CA CYS A 7 16.11 1.49 -16.06
C CYS A 7 15.26 2.02 -14.89
N GLN A 8 14.00 2.36 -15.14
CA GLN A 8 13.07 2.92 -14.15
C GLN A 8 12.17 1.88 -13.47
N SER A 9 11.99 0.67 -14.02
CA SER A 9 11.10 -0.33 -13.43
C SER A 9 11.67 -0.91 -12.13
N LEU A 10 12.94 -1.30 -12.13
CA LEU A 10 13.59 -1.90 -10.96
C LEU A 10 13.62 -0.94 -9.76
N PRO A 11 14.01 0.35 -9.88
CA PRO A 11 13.94 1.27 -8.76
C PRO A 11 12.52 1.55 -8.25
N ALA A 12 11.53 1.64 -9.17
CA ALA A 12 10.14 1.89 -8.80
C ALA A 12 9.54 0.71 -8.01
N ILE A 13 9.70 -0.52 -8.51
CA ILE A 13 9.26 -1.73 -7.84
C ILE A 13 10.01 -1.93 -6.52
N ALA A 14 11.34 -1.74 -6.49
CA ALA A 14 12.10 -1.87 -5.25
C ALA A 14 11.64 -0.89 -4.16
N THR A 15 11.18 0.31 -4.54
CA THR A 15 10.60 1.27 -3.58
C THR A 15 9.28 0.76 -3.02
N LEU A 16 8.37 0.26 -3.86
CA LEU A 16 7.08 -0.30 -3.42
C LEU A 16 7.27 -1.52 -2.51
N ILE A 17 8.21 -2.41 -2.85
CA ILE A 17 8.59 -3.57 -2.03
C ILE A 17 9.13 -3.12 -0.67
N GLY A 18 10.01 -2.11 -0.62
CA GLY A 18 10.52 -1.58 0.64
C GLY A 18 9.43 -0.97 1.53
N GLU A 19 8.41 -0.36 0.94
CA GLU A 19 7.23 0.13 1.66
C GLU A 19 6.39 -1.04 2.20
N HIS A 20 6.23 -2.13 1.44
CA HIS A 20 5.57 -3.36 1.89
C HIS A 20 6.32 -4.06 3.03
N ASP A 21 7.65 -4.10 2.98
CA ASP A 21 8.49 -4.66 4.04
C ASP A 21 8.27 -3.88 5.36
N GLN A 22 8.34 -2.55 5.30
CA GLN A 22 8.06 -1.69 6.46
C GLN A 22 6.65 -1.94 7.04
N VAL A 23 5.65 -2.06 6.17
CA VAL A 23 4.27 -2.33 6.60
C VAL A 23 4.13 -3.73 7.21
N THR A 24 4.88 -4.72 6.71
CA THR A 24 4.87 -6.10 7.24
C THR A 24 5.43 -6.16 8.67
N ASP A 25 6.46 -5.37 8.96
CA ASP A 25 7.01 -5.20 10.31
C ASP A 25 5.97 -4.56 11.24
N LEU A 26 5.34 -3.45 10.82
CA LEU A 26 4.28 -2.79 11.58
C LEU A 26 3.08 -3.72 11.85
N ILE A 27 2.74 -4.59 10.89
CA ILE A 27 1.69 -5.60 11.07
C ILE A 27 2.05 -6.53 12.22
N ALA A 28 3.29 -7.01 12.28
CA ALA A 28 3.75 -7.91 13.34
C ALA A 28 3.63 -7.25 14.72
N ASP A 29 4.09 -6.00 14.83
CA ASP A 29 3.98 -5.20 16.06
C ASP A 29 2.51 -4.97 16.47
N THR A 30 1.62 -4.76 15.49
CA THR A 30 0.18 -4.56 15.75
C THR A 30 -0.48 -5.81 16.30
N HIS A 31 -0.11 -6.99 15.81
CA HIS A 31 -0.58 -8.26 16.37
C HIS A 31 -0.11 -8.46 17.81
N GLU A 32 1.11 -8.01 18.15
CA GLU A 32 1.62 -8.10 19.51
C GLU A 32 0.91 -7.12 20.44
N ALA A 33 0.74 -5.86 20.04
CA ALA A 33 -0.04 -4.88 20.80
C ALA A 33 -1.47 -5.36 21.07
N TYR A 34 -2.11 -5.98 20.08
CA TYR A 34 -3.45 -6.58 20.26
C TYR A 34 -3.46 -7.72 21.28
N ARG A 35 -2.46 -8.60 21.28
CA ARG A 35 -2.34 -9.68 22.28
C ARG A 35 -2.18 -9.15 23.71
N GLN A 36 -1.51 -8.01 23.86
CA GLN A 36 -1.32 -7.33 25.14
C GLN A 36 -2.52 -6.48 25.56
N GLY A 37 -3.50 -6.28 24.66
CA GLY A 37 -4.63 -5.38 24.88
C GLY A 37 -4.25 -3.90 24.87
N ASP A 38 -3.09 -3.54 24.30
CA ASP A 38 -2.60 -2.17 24.25
C ASP A 38 -3.18 -1.41 23.05
N VAL A 39 -4.39 -0.87 23.25
CA VAL A 39 -5.08 -0.07 22.24
C VAL A 39 -4.31 1.21 21.90
N GLY A 40 -3.55 1.79 22.84
CA GLY A 40 -2.75 2.98 22.60
C GLY A 40 -1.59 2.74 21.63
N ALA A 41 -0.90 1.61 21.80
CA ALA A 41 0.11 1.14 20.86
C ALA A 41 -0.50 0.84 19.48
N MET A 42 -1.68 0.19 19.42
CA MET A 42 -2.36 -0.07 18.16
C MET A 42 -2.72 1.20 17.39
N VAL A 43 -3.17 2.26 18.07
CA VAL A 43 -3.43 3.57 17.45
C VAL A 43 -2.15 4.12 16.82
N THR A 44 -1.04 4.12 17.58
CA THR A 44 0.25 4.64 17.10
C THR A 44 0.76 3.87 15.89
N LEU A 45 0.63 2.53 15.89
CA LEU A 45 1.04 1.68 14.78
C LEU A 45 0.16 1.90 13.53
N CYS A 46 -1.15 2.09 13.71
CA CYS A 46 -2.06 2.41 12.59
C CYS A 46 -1.75 3.77 11.96
N GLU A 47 -1.36 4.77 12.76
CA GLU A 47 -0.90 6.08 12.27
C GLU A 47 0.40 5.93 11.45
N GLN A 48 1.36 5.14 11.94
CA GLN A 48 2.60 4.86 11.23
C GLN A 48 2.36 4.12 9.90
N MET A 49 1.48 3.10 9.89
CA MET A 49 1.10 2.43 8.66
C MET A 49 0.43 3.38 7.67
N SER A 50 -0.46 4.25 8.14
CA SER A 50 -1.13 5.24 7.30
C SER A 50 -0.13 6.17 6.63
N ALA A 51 0.91 6.59 7.35
CA ALA A 51 1.96 7.46 6.81
C ALA A 51 2.77 6.77 5.69
N VAL A 52 2.92 5.44 5.72
CA VAL A 52 3.56 4.66 4.65
C VAL A 52 2.60 4.42 3.50
N LEU A 53 1.37 3.97 3.80
CA LEU A 53 0.41 3.52 2.80
C LEU A 53 -0.22 4.65 2.00
N GLN A 54 -0.44 5.84 2.57
CA GLN A 54 -1.02 6.97 1.84
C GLN A 54 -0.25 7.37 0.56
N PRO A 55 1.07 7.63 0.60
CA PRO A 55 1.82 7.91 -0.62
C PRO A 55 1.97 6.67 -1.51
N HIS A 56 2.01 5.48 -0.92
CA HIS A 56 2.11 4.20 -1.63
C HIS A 56 0.89 3.95 -2.54
N THR A 57 -0.32 3.98 -1.98
CA THR A 57 -1.56 3.74 -2.73
C THR A 57 -1.79 4.78 -3.81
N VAL A 58 -1.32 6.03 -3.62
CA VAL A 58 -1.37 7.05 -4.67
C VAL A 58 -0.51 6.68 -5.88
N VAL A 59 0.69 6.15 -5.65
CA VAL A 59 1.61 5.75 -6.74
C VAL A 59 1.05 4.56 -7.50
N GLU A 60 0.43 3.61 -6.79
CA GLU A 60 -0.22 2.47 -7.41
C GLU A 60 -1.47 2.89 -8.17
N GLU A 61 -2.42 3.55 -7.53
CA GLU A 61 -3.73 3.86 -8.12
C GLU A 61 -3.68 4.90 -9.23
N LYS A 62 -2.73 5.83 -9.19
CA LYS A 62 -2.58 6.85 -10.25
C LYS A 62 -1.52 6.50 -11.29
N GLY A 63 -0.63 5.55 -10.98
CA GLY A 63 0.48 5.17 -11.83
C GLY A 63 0.37 3.74 -12.34
N LEU A 64 0.58 2.77 -11.46
CA LEU A 64 0.69 1.36 -11.81
C LEU A 64 -0.64 0.75 -12.29
N PHE A 65 -1.69 0.90 -11.50
CA PHE A 65 -2.98 0.24 -11.69
C PHE A 65 -3.71 0.65 -12.97
N PRO A 66 -3.71 1.93 -13.41
CA PRO A 66 -4.32 2.29 -14.69
C PRO A 66 -3.72 1.54 -15.89
N ALA A 67 -2.40 1.31 -15.88
CA ALA A 67 -1.75 0.53 -16.93
C ALA A 67 -2.13 -0.96 -16.85
N MET A 68 -2.12 -1.52 -15.63
CA MET A 68 -2.46 -2.93 -15.41
C MET A 68 -3.93 -3.25 -15.66
N ALA A 69 -4.84 -2.30 -15.43
CA ALA A 69 -6.28 -2.47 -15.63
C ALA A 69 -6.68 -2.66 -17.10
N LEU A 70 -5.79 -2.32 -18.05
CA LEU A 70 -6.02 -2.60 -19.47
C LEU A 70 -6.07 -4.11 -19.75
N GLU A 71 -5.29 -4.90 -19.01
CA GLU A 71 -5.22 -6.36 -19.15
C GLU A 71 -5.97 -7.09 -18.02
N PHE A 72 -5.98 -6.54 -16.80
CA PHE A 72 -6.52 -7.19 -15.60
C PHE A 72 -7.54 -6.32 -14.83
N PRO A 73 -8.62 -5.85 -15.47
CA PRO A 73 -9.54 -4.88 -14.87
C PRO A 73 -10.20 -5.37 -13.57
N GLU A 74 -10.60 -6.64 -13.52
CA GLU A 74 -11.28 -7.22 -12.35
C GLU A 74 -10.33 -7.33 -11.15
N GLN A 75 -9.10 -7.78 -11.39
CA GLN A 75 -8.07 -7.95 -10.35
C GLN A 75 -7.68 -6.60 -9.77
N ILE A 76 -7.49 -5.58 -10.62
CA ILE A 76 -7.18 -4.22 -10.16
C ILE A 76 -8.33 -3.61 -9.38
N ALA A 77 -9.59 -3.81 -9.81
CA ALA A 77 -10.75 -3.33 -9.07
C ALA A 77 -10.85 -3.96 -7.66
N ILE A 78 -10.47 -5.23 -7.52
CA ILE A 78 -10.38 -5.90 -6.22
C ILE A 78 -9.33 -5.22 -5.34
N LEU A 79 -8.11 -4.98 -5.84
CA LEU A 79 -7.04 -4.34 -5.07
C LEU A 79 -7.42 -2.94 -4.58
N GLN A 80 -7.98 -2.10 -5.47
CA GLN A 80 -8.49 -0.78 -5.08
C GLN A 80 -9.62 -0.87 -4.02
N SER A 81 -10.46 -1.91 -4.08
CA SER A 81 -11.49 -2.11 -3.05
C SER A 81 -10.89 -2.48 -1.69
N GLU A 82 -9.77 -3.18 -1.69
CA GLU A 82 -9.05 -3.55 -0.48
C GLU A 82 -8.30 -2.36 0.11
N HIS A 83 -7.66 -1.51 -0.71
CA HIS A 83 -7.11 -0.23 -0.25
C HIS A 83 -8.15 0.55 0.54
N ARG A 84 -9.33 0.81 -0.04
CA ARG A 84 -10.40 1.54 0.64
C ARG A 84 -10.83 0.91 1.96
N ARG A 85 -10.86 -0.42 2.04
CA ARG A 85 -11.22 -1.14 3.28
C ARG A 85 -10.15 -0.98 4.36
N ILE A 86 -8.87 -1.11 3.98
CA ILE A 86 -7.73 -0.98 4.89
C ILE A 86 -7.63 0.46 5.39
N GLU A 87 -7.65 1.44 4.47
CA GLU A 87 -7.61 2.87 4.79
C GLU A 87 -8.75 3.29 5.73
N ALA A 88 -9.98 2.79 5.52
CA ALA A 88 -11.11 3.08 6.39
C ALA A 88 -10.91 2.56 7.83
N VAL A 89 -10.27 1.41 8.01
CA VAL A 89 -9.97 0.88 9.35
C VAL A 89 -8.86 1.68 10.03
N LEU A 90 -7.80 2.02 9.27
CA LEU A 90 -6.68 2.80 9.76
C LEU A 90 -7.07 4.23 10.15
N ALA A 91 -7.99 4.85 9.40
CA ALA A 91 -8.53 6.18 9.73
C ALA A 91 -9.14 6.23 11.15
N GLY A 92 -9.63 5.10 11.65
CA GLY A 92 -10.16 4.97 13.00
C GLY A 92 -9.18 5.34 14.13
N ALA A 93 -7.87 5.33 13.85
CA ALA A 93 -6.84 5.78 14.77
C ALA A 93 -6.87 7.30 15.02
N THR A 94 -7.24 8.09 14.01
CA THR A 94 -7.16 9.56 14.04
C THR A 94 -8.52 10.25 14.13
N ASP A 95 -9.60 9.60 13.68
CA ASP A 95 -10.96 10.16 13.68
C ASP A 95 -11.71 10.02 15.02
N GLY A 96 -11.09 9.39 16.02
CA GLY A 96 -11.66 9.15 17.35
C GLY A 96 -12.39 7.81 17.51
N THR A 97 -12.58 7.03 16.45
CA THR A 97 -13.21 5.70 16.48
C THR A 97 -12.54 4.77 17.49
N ALA A 98 -11.21 4.72 17.51
CA ALA A 98 -10.44 3.87 18.42
C ALA A 98 -10.73 4.12 19.91
N ARG A 99 -11.21 5.32 20.27
CA ARG A 99 -11.52 5.69 21.67
C ARG A 99 -12.91 5.22 22.12
N VAL A 100 -13.84 5.06 21.17
CA VAL A 100 -15.27 4.88 21.46
C VAL A 100 -15.81 3.53 21.02
N ASP A 101 -15.16 2.88 20.05
CA ASP A 101 -15.60 1.60 19.51
C ASP A 101 -14.73 0.44 20.04
N PRO A 102 -15.27 -0.40 20.95
CA PRO A 102 -14.54 -1.54 21.49
C PRO A 102 -14.27 -2.64 20.44
N ALA A 103 -14.94 -2.63 19.29
CA ALA A 103 -14.69 -3.57 18.20
C ALA A 103 -13.60 -3.10 17.23
N TRP A 104 -13.11 -1.85 17.35
CA TRP A 104 -12.06 -1.32 16.48
C TRP A 104 -10.77 -2.17 16.51
N PRO A 105 -10.22 -2.58 17.67
CA PRO A 105 -9.02 -3.42 17.70
C PRO A 105 -9.17 -4.73 16.91
N THR A 106 -10.33 -5.39 16.97
CA THR A 106 -10.58 -6.61 16.21
C THR A 106 -10.61 -6.35 14.70
N ARG A 107 -11.24 -5.25 14.26
CA ARG A 107 -11.24 -4.85 12.84
C ARG A 107 -9.84 -4.51 12.33
N VAL A 108 -8.99 -3.93 13.18
CA VAL A 108 -7.57 -3.69 12.85
C VAL A 108 -6.88 -5.01 12.52
N ILE A 109 -7.03 -6.05 13.35
CA ILE A 109 -6.39 -7.35 13.10
C ILE A 109 -6.93 -8.06 11.85
N GLU A 110 -8.23 -7.91 11.57
CA GLU A 110 -8.82 -8.38 10.31
C GLU A 110 -8.23 -7.64 9.10
N ALA A 111 -8.06 -6.32 9.21
CA ALA A 111 -7.43 -5.50 8.19
C ALA A 111 -5.94 -5.87 7.99
N MET A 112 -5.19 -6.18 9.06
CA MET A 112 -3.80 -6.65 8.95
C MET A 112 -3.71 -7.97 8.18
N SER A 113 -4.66 -8.87 8.43
CA SER A 113 -4.75 -10.14 7.70
C SER A 113 -5.08 -9.92 6.23
N LEU A 114 -5.95 -8.94 5.91
CA LEU A 114 -6.24 -8.54 4.54
C LEU A 114 -5.01 -7.91 3.86
N LEU A 115 -4.33 -6.99 4.54
CA LEU A 115 -3.16 -6.27 4.03
C LEU A 115 -1.99 -7.21 3.72
N ARG A 116 -1.72 -8.23 4.54
CA ARG A 116 -0.72 -9.27 4.19
C ARG A 116 -1.05 -10.01 2.90
N ARG A 117 -2.32 -10.38 2.70
CA ARG A 117 -2.75 -11.04 1.46
C ARG A 117 -2.73 -10.08 0.27
N HIS A 118 -3.03 -8.81 0.51
CA HIS A 118 -2.96 -7.75 -0.48
C HIS A 118 -1.53 -7.60 -1.01
N ILE A 119 -0.57 -7.38 -0.10
CA ILE A 119 0.87 -7.31 -0.40
C ILE A 119 1.33 -8.52 -1.23
N ALA A 120 0.93 -9.74 -0.84
CA ALA A 120 1.31 -10.94 -1.60
C ALA A 120 0.77 -10.93 -3.04
N LYS A 121 -0.48 -10.53 -3.26
CA LYS A 121 -1.05 -10.44 -4.62
C LYS A 121 -0.32 -9.42 -5.49
N GLU A 122 0.16 -8.34 -4.89
CA GLU A 122 0.91 -7.32 -5.61
C GLU A 122 2.32 -7.77 -5.93
N GLN A 123 3.09 -8.20 -4.93
CA GLN A 123 4.48 -8.60 -5.12
C GLN A 123 4.63 -9.84 -6.01
N ASP A 124 3.83 -10.88 -5.76
CA ASP A 124 3.92 -12.15 -6.49
C ASP A 124 3.15 -12.13 -7.82
N GLY A 125 2.24 -11.18 -7.98
CA GLY A 125 1.35 -11.07 -9.14
C GLY A 125 1.57 -9.79 -9.94
N VAL A 126 1.04 -8.67 -9.44
CA VAL A 126 0.99 -7.39 -10.16
C VAL A 126 2.38 -6.88 -10.54
N PHE A 127 3.32 -6.85 -9.61
CA PHE A 127 4.67 -6.32 -9.84
C PHE A 127 5.44 -7.20 -10.83
N HIS A 128 5.31 -8.52 -10.72
CA HIS A 128 5.90 -9.46 -11.66
C HIS A 128 5.34 -9.25 -13.09
N ALA A 129 4.01 -9.15 -13.22
CA ALA A 129 3.37 -8.91 -14.51
C ALA A 129 3.74 -7.53 -15.08
N ALA A 130 3.76 -6.49 -14.24
CA ALA A 130 4.04 -5.12 -14.64
C ALA A 130 5.41 -4.96 -15.31
N VAL A 131 6.44 -5.66 -14.83
CA VAL A 131 7.79 -5.62 -15.43
C VAL A 131 7.78 -6.08 -16.90
N SER A 132 6.83 -6.94 -17.28
CA SER A 132 6.70 -7.47 -18.64
C SER A 132 5.76 -6.65 -19.53
N ILE A 133 4.80 -5.92 -18.94
CA ILE A 133 3.71 -5.26 -19.66
C ILE A 133 3.96 -3.76 -19.82
N LEU A 134 4.48 -3.08 -18.79
CA LEU A 134 4.57 -1.63 -18.80
C LEU A 134 5.67 -1.12 -19.74
N SER A 135 5.31 -0.10 -20.51
CA SER A 135 6.26 0.67 -21.32
C SER A 135 7.13 1.60 -20.46
N ASN A 136 8.24 2.08 -21.03
CA ASN A 136 9.10 3.07 -20.35
C ASN A 136 8.35 4.37 -20.01
N GLU A 137 7.39 4.78 -20.85
CA GLU A 137 6.57 5.98 -20.59
C GLU A 137 5.68 5.78 -19.36
N GLN A 138 5.07 4.61 -19.23
CA GLN A 138 4.28 4.26 -18.05
C GLN A 138 5.16 4.25 -16.80
N TRP A 139 6.35 3.65 -16.85
CA TRP A 139 7.30 3.69 -15.72
C TRP A 139 7.74 5.12 -15.36
N ASN A 140 8.01 5.98 -16.35
CA ASN A 140 8.32 7.38 -16.10
C ASN A 140 7.17 8.10 -15.38
N ARG A 141 5.92 7.80 -15.77
CA ARG A 141 4.74 8.39 -15.14
C ARG A 141 4.63 8.04 -13.65
N LEU A 142 4.93 6.79 -13.26
CA LEU A 142 5.01 6.41 -11.84
C LEU A 142 6.06 7.24 -11.10
N GLY A 143 7.24 7.43 -11.71
CA GLY A 143 8.32 8.24 -11.16
C GLY A 143 7.92 9.71 -10.93
N GLU A 144 7.21 10.32 -11.89
CA GLU A 144 6.69 11.69 -11.78
C GLU A 144 5.70 11.83 -10.62
N ILE A 145 4.75 10.87 -10.48
CA ILE A 145 3.77 10.87 -9.39
C ILE A 145 4.49 10.79 -8.04
N ARG A 146 5.47 9.88 -7.92
CA ARG A 146 6.29 9.74 -6.72
C ARG A 146 7.06 11.02 -6.39
N GLN A 147 7.65 11.66 -7.40
CA GLN A 147 8.38 12.92 -7.20
C GLN A 147 7.45 14.04 -6.74
N ALA A 148 6.25 14.14 -7.32
CA ALA A 148 5.25 15.13 -6.91
C ALA A 148 4.84 14.96 -5.44
N LEU A 149 4.68 13.73 -4.96
CA LEU A 149 4.37 13.46 -3.55
C LEU A 149 5.48 13.96 -2.61
N LYS A 150 6.75 13.75 -2.96
CA LYS A 150 7.88 14.23 -2.15
C LYS A 150 7.90 15.76 -2.01
N LEU A 151 7.47 16.49 -3.05
CA LEU A 151 7.42 17.96 -3.04
C LEU A 151 6.29 18.52 -2.18
N VAL A 152 5.21 17.76 -1.95
CA VAL A 152 4.08 18.19 -1.13
C VAL A 152 4.28 17.85 0.36
N SER A 153 5.11 16.83 0.64
CA SER A 153 5.42 16.38 2.01
C SER A 153 6.70 16.98 2.60
N SER A 154 7.40 17.88 1.88
CA SER A 154 8.62 18.58 2.35
C SER A 154 8.30 20.00 2.81
#